data_AF-A0A2V1CZM9-F1
#
_entry.id   AF-A0A2V1CZM9-F1
#
_cell.length_a   1.000
_cell.length_b   1.000
_cell.length_c   1.000
_cell.angle_alpha   90.00
_cell.angle_beta   90.00
_cell.angle_gamma   90.00
#
_symmetry.space_group_name_H-M   'P 1'
#
loop_
_entity.id
_entity.type
_entity.pdbx_description
1 polymer ?
#
loop_
_entity_poly.entity_id
_entity_poly.type
_entity_poly.pdbx_seq_one_letter_code
_entity_poly.pdbx_strand_id
1 'polypeptide(L)'
;MSQKFKRVRACECCKVEVDGFFGLPWSDSVLYLVAGFCWSHALVGASAPRSLGNDCNLSRIHLTATFPQTLYRTQIALSMASIDSQLDDIKRSFLEDGLFYVEDSAIGDQVKEIQKKGFPIESAAGLDFCQRNVLDDIRTRRILESLFPWSGLGIYEVYRTDANHIYAFMTGLNTELKAVVVQLLSPQSSMVVYGGSQSLQIKGFNASNGLLEIPYAPLKKCKPIEVNMEKGGLAVLDARLAFKNLKGFAIYFVFATKEELEDWPKKIFPAGQGLEQKALQMNSSTIGLNFAFKNN
;
A
#
# COMPACT_ATOMS: atom_id res chain seq x y z
N MET A 1 -54.16 -3.39 10.40
CA MET A 1 -53.29 -2.47 11.17
C MET A 1 -52.85 -1.35 10.25
N SER A 2 -53.21 -0.12 10.61
CA SER A 2 -53.03 1.11 9.81
C SER A 2 -51.57 1.57 9.85
N GLN A 3 -50.94 1.73 8.68
CA GLN A 3 -49.67 2.46 8.56
C GLN A 3 -49.97 3.96 8.47
N LYS A 4 -49.52 4.71 9.49
CA LYS A 4 -49.62 6.17 9.53
C LYS A 4 -48.45 6.78 8.77
N PHE A 5 -48.74 7.58 7.74
CA PHE A 5 -47.80 8.54 7.18
C PHE A 5 -47.68 9.75 8.11
N LYS A 6 -46.45 10.16 8.46
CA LYS A 6 -46.17 11.48 9.04
C LYS A 6 -45.60 12.39 7.95
N ARG A 7 -46.21 13.56 7.79
CA ARG A 7 -45.70 14.70 7.00
C ARG A 7 -44.52 15.33 7.73
N VAL A 8 -43.46 15.66 6.99
CA VAL A 8 -42.41 16.58 7.42
C VAL A 8 -42.55 17.86 6.58
N ARG A 9 -42.64 19.01 7.25
CA ARG A 9 -42.41 20.33 6.64
C ARG A 9 -41.10 20.86 7.21
N ALA A 10 -40.24 21.40 6.35
CA ALA A 10 -39.09 22.19 6.77
C ALA A 10 -38.81 23.30 5.74
N CYS A 11 -38.77 24.54 6.23
CA CYS A 11 -37.95 25.69 5.85
C CYS A 11 -38.18 26.72 6.97
N GLU A 12 -37.22 27.48 7.51
CA GLU A 12 -36.03 28.11 6.94
C GLU A 12 -34.82 28.03 7.88
N CYS A 13 -33.62 28.07 7.27
CA CYS A 13 -32.33 28.47 7.85
C CYS A 13 -31.68 27.58 8.93
N CYS A 14 -31.00 26.53 8.44
CA CYS A 14 -29.75 25.95 8.98
C CYS A 14 -29.66 25.64 10.49
N LYS A 15 -30.16 24.47 10.89
CA LYS A 15 -29.49 23.59 11.86
C LYS A 15 -29.65 22.14 11.39
N VAL A 16 -28.55 21.47 11.08
CA VAL A 16 -28.52 20.02 10.88
C VAL A 16 -28.04 19.42 12.20
N GLU A 17 -28.99 18.94 13.01
CA GLU A 17 -28.69 17.97 14.07
C GLU A 17 -28.88 16.58 13.46
N VAL A 18 -27.81 15.77 13.49
CA VAL A 18 -27.84 14.37 13.05
C VAL A 18 -27.87 13.50 14.30
N ASP A 19 -29.06 13.09 14.73
CA ASP A 19 -29.20 12.01 15.70
C ASP A 19 -29.11 10.66 14.97
N GLY A 20 -27.98 9.97 15.16
CA GLY A 20 -27.72 8.65 14.60
C GLY A 20 -27.98 7.52 15.60
N PHE A 21 -28.73 6.50 15.17
CA PHE A 21 -28.74 5.18 15.82
C PHE A 21 -27.97 4.17 14.93
N PHE A 22 -26.87 3.67 15.48
CA PHE A 22 -25.98 2.54 15.13
C PHE A 22 -25.88 1.96 13.70
N GLY A 23 -24.64 1.96 13.21
CA GLY A 23 -24.03 0.76 12.61
C GLY A 23 -23.57 0.87 11.15
N LEU A 24 -22.40 1.48 10.91
CA LEU A 24 -21.38 1.21 9.86
C LEU A 24 -20.39 2.42 9.82
N PRO A 25 -19.06 2.22 9.63
CA PRO A 25 -18.13 3.34 9.58
C PRO A 25 -18.18 4.02 8.20
N TRP A 26 -18.46 5.32 8.20
CA TRP A 26 -18.44 6.16 6.99
C TRP A 26 -17.00 6.64 6.76
N SER A 27 -16.52 6.59 5.52
CA SER A 27 -15.21 7.15 5.15
C SER A 27 -15.31 8.67 4.97
N ASP A 28 -14.20 9.37 5.26
CA ASP A 28 -14.07 10.84 5.22
C ASP A 28 -14.48 11.46 3.86
N SER A 29 -14.50 10.68 2.79
CA SER A 29 -14.94 11.08 1.46
C SER A 29 -16.41 11.55 1.39
N VAL A 30 -17.27 11.09 2.31
CA VAL A 30 -18.70 11.47 2.30
C VAL A 30 -18.92 12.84 2.95
N LEU A 31 -18.09 13.23 3.92
CA LEU A 31 -18.19 14.56 4.55
C LEU A 31 -17.87 15.69 3.56
N TYR A 32 -16.90 15.49 2.67
CA TYR A 32 -16.54 16.47 1.65
C TYR A 32 -17.65 16.69 0.60
N LEU A 33 -18.41 15.64 0.27
CA LEU A 33 -19.51 15.71 -0.69
C LEU A 33 -20.71 16.52 -0.15
N VAL A 34 -21.00 16.41 1.15
CA VAL A 34 -22.09 17.17 1.79
C VAL A 34 -21.69 18.64 2.00
N ALA A 35 -20.42 18.91 2.34
CA ALA A 35 -19.91 20.27 2.50
C ALA A 35 -19.85 21.05 1.16
N GLY A 36 -19.46 20.39 0.06
CA GLY A 36 -19.39 21.01 -1.27
C GLY A 36 -20.76 21.43 -1.84
N PHE A 37 -21.83 20.74 -1.46
CA PHE A 37 -23.20 21.04 -1.89
C PHE A 37 -23.77 22.31 -1.22
N CYS A 38 -23.31 22.65 -0.01
CA CYS A 38 -23.75 23.86 0.70
C CYS A 38 -23.11 25.14 0.15
N TRP A 39 -21.90 25.06 -0.42
CA TRP A 39 -21.19 26.27 -0.87
C TRP A 39 -21.66 26.78 -2.24
N SER A 40 -22.13 25.88 -3.10
CA SER A 40 -22.55 26.21 -4.47
C SER A 40 -23.93 26.88 -4.56
N HIS A 41 -24.77 26.78 -3.52
CA HIS A 41 -26.06 27.48 -3.45
C HIS A 41 -26.01 28.88 -2.82
N ALA A 42 -24.89 29.28 -2.19
CA ALA A 42 -24.75 30.60 -1.58
C ALA A 42 -24.35 31.71 -2.59
N LEU A 43 -23.93 31.34 -3.81
CA LEU A 43 -23.36 32.27 -4.80
C LEU A 43 -24.31 32.70 -5.93
N VAL A 44 -25.53 32.13 -6.01
CA VAL A 44 -26.54 32.59 -6.98
C VAL A 44 -27.53 33.49 -6.25
N GLY A 45 -27.15 34.76 -6.11
CA GLY A 45 -28.03 35.81 -5.61
C GLY A 45 -29.19 36.07 -6.56
N ALA A 46 -30.40 35.75 -6.14
CA ALA A 46 -31.62 36.24 -6.75
C ALA A 46 -32.43 37.02 -5.69
N SER A 47 -32.58 38.31 -5.93
CA SER A 47 -33.40 39.24 -5.17
C SER A 47 -34.88 38.89 -5.33
N ALA A 48 -35.61 38.73 -4.22
CA ALA A 48 -37.06 38.54 -4.21
C ALA A 48 -37.77 39.85 -3.81
N PRO A 49 -38.84 40.27 -4.51
CA PRO A 49 -39.75 41.30 -4.01
C PRO A 49 -40.86 40.68 -3.15
N ARG A 50 -41.25 41.39 -2.09
CA ARG A 50 -42.39 41.07 -1.22
C ARG A 50 -43.71 41.38 -1.93
N SER A 51 -44.63 40.41 -2.01
CA SER A 51 -46.07 40.65 -1.84
C SER A 51 -46.86 39.36 -1.65
N LEU A 52 -47.89 39.45 -0.82
CA LEU A 52 -48.84 38.42 -0.41
C LEU A 52 -49.61 37.76 -1.57
N GLY A 53 -49.99 36.49 -1.39
CA GLY A 53 -51.01 35.82 -2.19
C GLY A 53 -51.01 34.32 -1.99
N ASN A 54 -52.00 33.81 -1.23
CA ASN A 54 -52.32 32.39 -1.16
C ASN A 54 -52.80 31.92 -2.54
N ASP A 55 -52.12 30.93 -3.15
CA ASP A 55 -52.70 29.88 -3.98
C ASP A 55 -51.59 28.92 -4.46
N CYS A 56 -51.49 27.74 -3.86
CA CYS A 56 -50.58 26.69 -4.31
C CYS A 56 -51.28 25.80 -5.35
N ASN A 57 -51.01 26.07 -6.63
CA ASN A 57 -51.28 25.14 -7.73
C ASN A 57 -49.98 24.38 -8.06
N LEU A 58 -50.04 23.04 -8.02
CA LEU A 58 -48.91 22.13 -8.24
C LEU A 58 -48.56 22.06 -9.74
N SER A 59 -47.56 22.83 -10.18
CA SER A 59 -46.87 22.57 -11.44
C SER A 59 -45.61 21.73 -11.18
N ARG A 60 -45.53 20.58 -11.86
CA ARG A 60 -44.33 19.72 -11.93
C ARG A 60 -43.17 20.54 -12.51
N ILE A 61 -42.15 20.79 -11.71
CA ILE A 61 -40.83 21.23 -12.21
C ILE A 61 -40.00 19.97 -12.42
N HIS A 62 -39.75 19.59 -13.68
CA HIS A 62 -38.71 18.62 -14.02
C HIS A 62 -37.35 19.34 -13.93
N LEU A 63 -36.63 19.14 -12.82
CA LEU A 63 -35.21 19.49 -12.72
C LEU A 63 -34.39 18.30 -13.25
N THR A 64 -33.99 18.36 -14.52
CA THR A 64 -32.90 17.53 -15.03
C THR A 64 -31.59 18.15 -14.57
N ALA A 65 -31.04 17.65 -13.46
CA ALA A 65 -29.67 17.98 -13.06
C ALA A 65 -28.69 17.20 -13.95
N THR A 66 -28.21 17.84 -15.02
CA THR A 66 -27.04 17.37 -15.76
C THR A 66 -25.81 17.65 -14.92
N PHE A 67 -25.34 16.64 -14.18
CA PHE A 67 -24.02 16.67 -13.54
C PHE A 67 -22.94 16.87 -14.61
N PRO A 68 -22.04 17.86 -14.50
CA PRO A 68 -20.96 18.03 -15.44
C PRO A 68 -19.91 16.93 -15.23
N GLN A 69 -20.03 15.83 -15.99
CA GLN A 69 -19.06 14.72 -16.02
C GLN A 69 -17.61 15.19 -16.29
N THR A 70 -17.45 16.38 -16.88
CA THR A 70 -16.17 17.02 -17.18
C THR A 70 -15.34 17.31 -15.94
N LEU A 71 -15.92 17.81 -14.85
CA LEU A 71 -15.16 18.14 -13.63
C LEU A 71 -14.59 16.90 -12.95
N TYR A 72 -15.37 15.81 -12.90
CA TYR A 72 -14.93 14.52 -12.34
C TYR A 72 -13.82 13.87 -13.18
N ARG A 73 -13.92 13.96 -14.52
CA ARG A 73 -12.88 13.46 -15.43
C ARG A 73 -11.56 14.24 -15.29
N THR A 74 -11.62 15.55 -15.15
CA THR A 74 -10.41 16.37 -14.98
C THR A 74 -9.74 16.09 -13.65
N GLN A 75 -10.51 15.88 -12.57
CA GLN A 75 -9.95 15.58 -11.25
C GLN A 75 -9.27 14.20 -11.18
N ILE A 76 -9.85 13.18 -11.83
CA ILE A 76 -9.21 11.86 -11.98
C ILE A 76 -7.96 11.94 -12.86
N ALA A 77 -8.02 12.66 -13.99
CA ALA A 77 -6.87 12.81 -14.88
C ALA A 77 -5.70 13.54 -14.19
N LEU A 78 -5.99 14.56 -13.38
CA LEU A 78 -4.99 15.27 -12.57
C LEU A 78 -4.40 14.38 -11.46
N SER A 79 -5.22 13.53 -10.82
CA SER A 79 -4.70 12.59 -9.82
C SER A 79 -3.84 11.51 -10.47
N MET A 80 -4.23 10.99 -11.64
CA MET A 80 -3.44 9.99 -12.36
C MET A 80 -2.11 10.55 -12.86
N ALA A 81 -2.11 11.75 -13.45
CA ALA A 81 -0.88 12.41 -13.91
C ALA A 81 0.09 12.72 -12.76
N SER A 82 -0.44 13.08 -11.57
CA SER A 82 0.38 13.29 -10.37
C SER A 82 1.00 11.99 -9.85
N ILE A 83 0.32 10.84 -9.98
CA ILE A 83 0.86 9.54 -9.56
C ILE A 83 1.90 9.05 -10.58
N ASP A 84 1.71 9.33 -11.87
CA ASP A 84 2.65 8.93 -12.91
C ASP A 84 3.99 9.69 -12.80
N SER A 85 3.96 11.01 -12.53
CA SER A 85 5.20 11.76 -12.27
C SER A 85 5.91 11.30 -11.00
N GLN A 86 5.15 11.00 -9.93
CA GLN A 86 5.70 10.42 -8.71
C GLN A 86 6.33 9.05 -8.98
N LEU A 87 5.73 8.23 -9.85
CA LEU A 87 6.26 6.93 -10.19
C LEU A 87 7.59 7.02 -10.94
N ASP A 88 7.77 8.00 -11.83
CA ASP A 88 9.03 8.20 -12.53
C ASP A 88 10.16 8.62 -11.59
N ASP A 89 9.86 9.45 -10.57
CA ASP A 89 10.83 9.80 -9.53
C ASP A 89 11.16 8.60 -8.63
N ILE A 90 10.15 7.80 -8.27
CA ILE A 90 10.33 6.54 -7.51
C ILE A 90 11.24 5.58 -8.28
N LYS A 91 10.97 5.38 -9.57
CA LYS A 91 11.78 4.52 -10.45
C LYS A 91 13.20 5.04 -10.56
N ARG A 92 13.38 6.35 -10.76
CA ARG A 92 14.71 6.95 -10.85
C ARG A 92 15.50 6.71 -9.57
N SER A 93 14.91 6.98 -8.40
CA SER A 93 15.52 6.69 -7.09
C SER A 93 15.91 5.22 -6.96
N PHE A 94 15.01 4.30 -7.37
CA PHE A 94 15.27 2.87 -7.31
C PHE A 94 16.40 2.44 -8.27
N LEU A 95 16.44 2.97 -9.49
CA LEU A 95 17.48 2.63 -10.46
C LEU A 95 18.86 3.19 -10.08
N GLU A 96 18.89 4.38 -9.46
CA GLU A 96 20.14 5.02 -9.03
C GLU A 96 20.68 4.40 -7.73
N ASP A 97 19.87 4.40 -6.67
CA ASP A 97 20.31 4.03 -5.32
C ASP A 97 19.95 2.58 -4.93
N GLY A 98 19.14 1.89 -5.75
CA GLY A 98 18.60 0.58 -5.42
C GLY A 98 17.48 0.62 -4.39
N LEU A 99 17.03 1.82 -4.01
CA LEU A 99 16.17 2.04 -2.85
C LEU A 99 15.07 3.08 -3.15
N PHE A 100 13.86 2.74 -2.73
CA PHE A 100 12.77 3.68 -2.53
C PHE A 100 12.20 3.46 -1.12
N TYR A 101 11.83 4.52 -0.41
CA TYR A 101 11.16 4.38 0.87
C TYR A 101 10.25 5.56 1.18
N VAL A 102 9.21 5.30 1.97
CA VAL A 102 8.24 6.29 2.41
C VAL A 102 7.73 5.96 3.81
N GLU A 103 7.71 6.96 4.68
CA GLU A 103 7.08 6.84 5.98
C GLU A 103 5.55 6.83 5.82
N ASP A 104 4.89 5.86 6.43
CA ASP A 104 3.45 5.66 6.31
C ASP A 104 2.91 5.09 7.62
N SER A 105 2.25 5.94 8.40
CA SER A 105 1.72 5.56 9.72
C SER A 105 0.65 4.48 9.63
N ALA A 106 -0.13 4.45 8.54
CA ALA A 106 -1.16 3.43 8.39
C ALA A 106 -0.49 2.05 8.22
N ILE A 107 0.57 1.95 7.43
CA ILE A 107 1.39 0.72 7.35
C ILE A 107 1.98 0.37 8.71
N GLY A 108 2.58 1.34 9.40
CA GLY A 108 3.16 1.10 10.73
C GLY A 108 2.16 0.56 11.75
N ASP A 109 0.94 1.10 11.75
CA ASP A 109 -0.16 0.61 12.59
C ASP A 109 -0.56 -0.82 12.21
N GLN A 110 -0.69 -1.13 10.92
CA GLN A 110 -0.99 -2.50 10.47
C GLN A 110 0.11 -3.49 10.87
N VAL A 111 1.39 -3.10 10.74
CA VAL A 111 2.54 -3.90 11.17
C VAL A 111 2.49 -4.17 12.68
N LYS A 112 2.11 -3.16 13.48
CA LYS A 112 1.92 -3.31 14.92
C LYS A 112 0.75 -4.23 15.26
N GLU A 113 -0.35 -4.16 14.52
CA GLU A 113 -1.50 -5.05 14.74
C GLU A 113 -1.20 -6.52 14.40
N ILE A 114 -0.46 -6.79 13.31
CA ILE A 114 -0.05 -8.17 13.02
C ILE A 114 1.00 -8.69 14.01
N GLN A 115 1.87 -7.81 14.52
CA GLN A 115 2.80 -8.14 15.61
C GLN A 115 2.05 -8.57 16.88
N LYS A 116 1.00 -7.85 17.29
CA LYS A 116 0.19 -8.19 18.48
C LYS A 116 -0.42 -9.59 18.38
N LYS A 117 -0.62 -10.09 17.17
CA LYS A 117 -1.13 -11.45 16.88
C LYS A 117 -0.03 -12.50 16.77
N GLY A 118 1.23 -12.13 17.02
CA GLY A 118 2.38 -13.05 16.97
C GLY A 118 2.89 -13.35 15.56
N PHE A 119 2.64 -12.48 14.58
CA PHE A 119 3.04 -12.67 13.18
C PHE A 119 2.53 -13.98 12.54
N PRO A 120 1.20 -14.17 12.42
CA PRO A 120 0.62 -15.37 11.84
C PRO A 120 0.75 -15.37 10.30
N ILE A 121 1.97 -15.22 9.76
CA ILE A 121 2.27 -15.05 8.32
C ILE A 121 1.87 -16.28 7.49
N GLU A 122 1.85 -17.47 8.08
CA GLU A 122 1.44 -18.74 7.45
C GLU A 122 -0.05 -19.06 7.64
N SER A 123 -0.86 -18.05 7.96
CA SER A 123 -2.30 -18.19 8.19
C SER A 123 -3.13 -17.40 7.17
N ALA A 124 -4.45 -17.61 7.17
CA ALA A 124 -5.37 -16.83 6.35
C ALA A 124 -5.29 -15.33 6.65
N ALA A 125 -5.07 -14.96 7.92
CA ALA A 125 -4.90 -13.57 8.35
C ALA A 125 -3.55 -13.00 7.88
N GLY A 126 -2.50 -13.82 7.82
CA GLY A 126 -1.20 -13.45 7.26
C GLY A 126 -1.26 -13.20 5.75
N LEU A 127 -2.03 -14.01 5.03
CA LEU A 127 -2.29 -13.81 3.60
C LEU A 127 -3.17 -12.57 3.34
N ASP A 128 -4.20 -12.31 4.16
CA ASP A 128 -4.97 -11.06 4.07
C ASP A 128 -4.09 -9.83 4.27
N PHE A 129 -3.17 -9.92 5.23
CA PHE A 129 -2.22 -8.84 5.49
C PHE A 129 -1.30 -8.61 4.30
N CYS A 130 -0.76 -9.67 3.70
CA CYS A 130 0.07 -9.60 2.49
C CYS A 130 -0.71 -8.99 1.32
N GLN A 131 -1.91 -9.51 1.04
CA GLN A 131 -2.74 -9.02 -0.06
C GLN A 131 -2.98 -7.51 0.08
N ARG A 132 -3.51 -7.08 1.23
CA ARG A 132 -3.92 -5.69 1.46
C ARG A 132 -2.76 -4.69 1.42
N ASN A 133 -1.64 -5.03 2.06
CA ASN A 133 -0.56 -4.07 2.30
C ASN A 133 0.57 -4.15 1.27
N VAL A 134 0.57 -5.16 0.39
CA VAL A 134 1.66 -5.38 -0.58
C VAL A 134 1.11 -5.60 -1.98
N LEU A 135 0.22 -6.58 -2.19
CA LEU A 135 -0.24 -6.94 -3.53
C LEU A 135 -1.27 -5.96 -4.10
N ASP A 136 -2.08 -5.36 -3.22
CA ASP A 136 -3.06 -4.32 -3.54
C ASP A 136 -2.50 -2.90 -3.34
N ASP A 137 -1.30 -2.75 -2.73
CA ASP A 137 -0.67 -1.44 -2.59
C ASP A 137 -0.22 -0.94 -3.97
N ILE A 138 -0.80 0.17 -4.41
CA ILE A 138 -0.57 0.72 -5.75
C ILE A 138 0.88 1.13 -5.98
N ARG A 139 1.62 1.52 -4.94
CA ARG A 139 3.03 1.93 -5.05
C ARG A 139 3.88 0.69 -5.30
N THR A 140 3.73 -0.33 -4.47
CA THR A 140 4.42 -1.62 -4.65
C THR A 140 4.10 -2.23 -6.01
N ARG A 141 2.81 -2.31 -6.37
CA ARG A 141 2.37 -2.91 -7.62
C ARG A 141 2.96 -2.21 -8.84
N ARG A 142 2.89 -0.87 -8.89
CA ARG A 142 3.44 -0.09 -10.00
C ARG A 142 4.96 -0.22 -10.12
N ILE A 143 5.69 -0.30 -9.00
CA ILE A 143 7.13 -0.53 -9.04
C ILE A 143 7.41 -1.92 -9.63
N LEU A 144 6.80 -2.98 -9.08
CA LEU A 144 7.02 -4.36 -9.54
C LEU A 144 6.67 -4.54 -11.03
N GLU A 145 5.50 -4.07 -11.46
CA GLU A 145 5.03 -4.17 -12.85
C GLU A 145 5.88 -3.34 -13.83
N SER A 146 6.62 -2.36 -13.32
CA SER A 146 7.55 -1.58 -14.15
C SER A 146 8.95 -2.18 -14.25
N LEU A 147 9.36 -2.96 -13.26
CA LEU A 147 10.65 -3.63 -13.21
C LEU A 147 10.60 -4.99 -13.89
N PHE A 148 9.46 -5.67 -13.81
CA PHE A 148 9.29 -7.02 -14.33
C PHE A 148 8.00 -7.15 -15.13
N PRO A 149 8.02 -7.82 -16.30
CA PRO A 149 6.79 -8.22 -16.99
C PRO A 149 5.92 -9.14 -16.12
N TRP A 150 6.56 -9.98 -15.32
CA TRP A 150 5.93 -10.83 -14.33
C TRP A 150 6.89 -11.05 -13.14
N SER A 151 6.35 -11.08 -11.92
CA SER A 151 7.12 -11.45 -10.72
C SER A 151 6.30 -12.33 -9.78
N GLY A 152 6.97 -13.10 -8.93
CA GLY A 152 6.30 -13.93 -7.92
C GLY A 152 6.87 -13.72 -6.53
N LEU A 153 6.00 -13.74 -5.51
CA LEU A 153 6.41 -13.66 -4.11
C LEU A 153 7.05 -14.99 -3.69
N GLY A 154 8.37 -14.97 -3.49
CA GLY A 154 9.17 -16.14 -3.09
C GLY A 154 9.41 -16.23 -1.58
N ILE A 155 9.67 -15.09 -0.95
CA ILE A 155 9.97 -15.02 0.50
C ILE A 155 8.94 -14.13 1.17
N TYR A 156 8.34 -14.62 2.25
CA TYR A 156 7.46 -13.87 3.13
C TYR A 156 7.85 -14.17 4.57
N GLU A 157 8.66 -13.32 5.17
CA GLU A 157 9.30 -13.56 6.48
C GLU A 157 9.42 -12.29 7.32
N VAL A 158 9.60 -12.46 8.63
CA VAL A 158 9.84 -11.34 9.56
C VAL A 158 11.29 -11.36 10.00
N TYR A 159 12.01 -10.26 9.76
CA TYR A 159 13.37 -10.09 10.25
C TYR A 159 13.43 -9.00 11.31
N ARG A 160 14.25 -9.24 12.33
CA ARG A 160 14.46 -8.33 13.46
C ARG A 160 15.76 -7.55 13.29
N THR A 161 16.00 -6.65 14.24
CA THR A 161 17.27 -5.93 14.38
C THR A 161 18.43 -6.91 14.50
N ASP A 162 19.45 -6.65 13.70
CA ASP A 162 20.78 -7.19 13.89
C ASP A 162 21.79 -6.10 13.50
N ALA A 163 22.20 -5.33 14.50
CA ALA A 163 23.06 -4.18 14.32
C ALA A 163 24.54 -4.56 14.26
N ASN A 164 24.91 -5.84 14.17
CA ASN A 164 26.32 -6.26 14.06
C ASN A 164 26.68 -6.72 12.65
N HIS A 165 25.69 -7.19 11.89
CA HIS A 165 25.89 -7.76 10.57
C HIS A 165 25.29 -6.90 9.46
N ILE A 166 25.82 -7.09 8.25
CA ILE A 166 25.30 -6.46 7.03
C ILE A 166 24.83 -7.59 6.13
N TYR A 167 23.62 -7.46 5.59
CA TYR A 167 22.98 -8.52 4.83
C TYR A 167 22.58 -8.07 3.43
N ALA A 168 22.39 -9.04 2.55
CA ALA A 168 21.62 -8.91 1.31
C ALA A 168 20.82 -10.20 1.07
N PHE A 169 19.81 -10.16 0.22
CA PHE A 169 19.08 -11.38 -0.20
C PHE A 169 19.79 -12.08 -1.34
N MET A 170 20.46 -11.33 -2.20
CA MET A 170 21.18 -11.85 -3.37
C MET A 170 22.60 -11.26 -3.44
N THR A 171 23.48 -11.96 -4.16
CA THR A 171 24.81 -11.42 -4.45
C THR A 171 24.76 -10.49 -5.66
N GLY A 172 25.65 -9.50 -5.69
CA GLY A 172 25.89 -8.68 -6.89
C GLY A 172 26.72 -9.36 -7.97
N LEU A 173 26.92 -10.68 -7.91
CA LEU A 173 27.59 -11.43 -8.98
C LEU A 173 26.74 -11.48 -10.24
N ASN A 174 25.42 -11.39 -10.09
CA ASN A 174 24.51 -11.15 -11.19
C ASN A 174 24.24 -9.65 -11.35
N THR A 175 24.52 -9.13 -12.53
CA THR A 175 24.33 -7.70 -12.87
C THR A 175 22.89 -7.39 -13.26
N GLU A 176 22.11 -8.39 -13.64
CA GLU A 176 20.69 -8.25 -13.92
C GLU A 176 19.87 -8.16 -12.62
N LEU A 177 18.87 -7.27 -12.61
CA LEU A 177 17.88 -7.23 -11.53
C LEU A 177 16.95 -8.44 -11.68
N LYS A 178 17.02 -9.37 -10.73
CA LYS A 178 16.18 -10.58 -10.71
C LYS A 178 15.20 -10.66 -9.56
N ALA A 179 15.40 -9.86 -8.52
CA ALA A 179 14.49 -9.80 -7.40
C ALA A 179 14.47 -8.42 -6.73
N VAL A 180 13.34 -8.12 -6.12
CA VAL A 180 13.04 -6.90 -5.39
C VAL A 180 12.50 -7.28 -4.01
N VAL A 181 12.96 -6.58 -2.99
CA VAL A 181 12.55 -6.75 -1.60
C VAL A 181 11.60 -5.62 -1.26
N VAL A 182 10.36 -5.96 -0.93
CA VAL A 182 9.40 -5.02 -0.35
C VAL A 182 9.40 -5.24 1.17
N GLN A 183 9.56 -4.17 1.94
CA GLN A 183 9.62 -4.18 3.39
C GLN A 183 8.48 -3.35 3.96
N LEU A 184 7.72 -3.93 4.89
CA LEU A 184 6.82 -3.18 5.75
C LEU A 184 7.48 -3.05 7.12
N LEU A 185 7.84 -1.82 7.47
CA LEU A 185 8.64 -1.52 8.65
C LEU A 185 7.78 -1.14 9.84
N SER A 186 8.16 -1.63 11.02
CA SER A 186 7.51 -1.25 12.28
C SER A 186 7.76 0.23 12.62
N PRO A 187 6.89 0.86 13.45
CA PRO A 187 7.22 2.13 14.08
C PRO A 187 8.57 2.10 14.78
N GLN A 188 9.25 3.25 14.80
CA GLN A 188 10.58 3.45 15.39
C GLN A 188 11.67 2.53 14.83
N SER A 189 11.49 2.08 13.59
CA SER A 189 12.52 1.30 12.91
C SER A 189 13.55 2.21 12.26
N SER A 190 14.77 1.71 12.18
CA SER A 190 15.84 2.39 11.46
C SER A 190 16.75 1.35 10.82
N MET A 191 17.19 1.62 9.60
CA MET A 191 18.15 0.78 8.88
C MET A 191 19.19 1.64 8.15
N VAL A 192 20.33 1.04 7.84
CA VAL A 192 21.32 1.61 6.93
C VAL A 192 21.34 0.77 5.67
N VAL A 193 21.27 1.45 4.55
CA VAL A 193 21.38 0.85 3.21
C VAL A 193 22.65 1.38 2.55
N TYR A 194 23.43 0.52 1.92
CA TYR A 194 24.67 0.91 1.25
C TYR A 194 24.39 1.17 -0.23
N GLY A 195 23.95 2.39 -0.56
CA GLY A 195 23.64 2.83 -1.92
C GLY A 195 24.78 2.56 -2.90
N GLY A 196 24.43 1.96 -4.04
CA GLY A 196 25.36 1.53 -5.08
C GLY A 196 25.98 0.14 -4.85
N SER A 197 25.71 -0.53 -3.72
CA SER A 197 26.27 -1.88 -3.49
C SER A 197 25.68 -2.94 -4.43
N GLN A 198 24.48 -2.73 -4.97
CA GLN A 198 23.84 -3.62 -5.94
C GLN A 198 24.63 -3.73 -7.25
N SER A 199 25.45 -2.72 -7.57
CA SER A 199 26.32 -2.71 -8.74
C SER A 199 27.71 -3.30 -8.46
N LEU A 200 27.98 -3.72 -7.21
CA LEU A 200 29.25 -4.30 -6.83
C LEU A 200 29.19 -5.82 -6.90
N GLN A 201 30.22 -6.43 -7.48
CA GLN A 201 30.40 -7.89 -7.45
C GLN A 201 30.92 -8.32 -6.07
N ILE A 202 30.03 -8.39 -5.09
CA ILE A 202 30.34 -8.80 -3.72
C ILE A 202 29.88 -10.24 -3.51
N LYS A 203 30.81 -11.08 -3.07
CA LYS A 203 30.48 -12.41 -2.57
C LYS A 203 29.92 -12.30 -1.16
N GLY A 204 28.71 -12.82 -0.96
CA GLY A 204 28.11 -13.00 0.37
C GLY A 204 28.37 -14.40 0.94
N PHE A 205 28.14 -14.54 2.24
CA PHE A 205 28.25 -15.80 2.97
C PHE A 205 26.91 -16.17 3.58
N ASN A 206 26.48 -17.42 3.50
CA ASN A 206 25.20 -17.84 4.08
C ASN A 206 25.19 -17.61 5.58
N ALA A 207 24.23 -16.81 6.06
CA ALA A 207 23.97 -16.61 7.47
C ALA A 207 22.87 -17.56 7.97
N SER A 208 22.80 -17.75 9.29
CA SER A 208 21.82 -18.65 9.92
C SER A 208 20.37 -18.19 9.76
N ASN A 209 20.14 -16.92 9.41
CA ASN A 209 18.83 -16.34 9.16
C ASN A 209 18.36 -16.49 7.70
N GLY A 210 19.12 -17.21 6.86
CA GLY A 210 18.80 -17.42 5.45
C GLY A 210 19.17 -16.24 4.54
N LEU A 211 19.77 -15.18 5.07
CA LEU A 211 20.32 -14.08 4.28
C LEU A 211 21.79 -14.34 3.94
N LEU A 212 22.35 -13.49 3.09
CA LEU A 212 23.77 -13.43 2.79
C LEU A 212 24.44 -12.36 3.64
N GLU A 213 25.37 -12.72 4.50
CA GLU A 213 26.23 -11.79 5.20
C GLU A 213 27.26 -11.19 4.23
N ILE A 214 27.35 -9.86 4.23
CA ILE A 214 28.16 -9.07 3.31
C ILE A 214 29.34 -8.45 4.08
N PRO A 215 30.59 -8.67 3.65
CA PRO A 215 31.74 -8.06 4.29
C PRO A 215 31.73 -6.54 4.09
N TYR A 216 32.12 -5.79 5.13
CA TYR A 216 32.12 -4.32 5.09
C TYR A 216 33.20 -3.72 4.18
N ALA A 217 34.34 -4.40 4.00
CA ALA A 217 35.47 -3.89 3.22
C ALA A 217 35.10 -3.37 1.80
N PRO A 218 34.36 -4.11 0.96
CA PRO A 218 33.91 -3.61 -0.35
C PRO A 218 32.88 -2.48 -0.29
N LEU A 219 32.18 -2.31 0.84
CA LEU A 219 31.14 -1.29 1.01
C LEU A 219 31.69 0.08 1.40
N LYS A 220 32.98 0.20 1.72
CA LYS A 220 33.61 1.49 2.08
C LYS A 220 33.51 2.56 0.99
N LYS A 221 33.28 2.16 -0.27
CA LYS A 221 33.09 3.05 -1.42
C LYS A 221 31.61 3.36 -1.72
N CYS A 222 30.69 2.71 -1.03
CA CYS A 222 29.25 2.94 -1.17
C CYS A 222 28.82 4.13 -0.32
N LYS A 223 27.70 4.75 -0.70
CA LYS A 223 27.06 5.82 0.06
C LYS A 223 26.14 5.18 1.13
N PRO A 224 26.43 5.31 2.43
CA PRO A 224 25.47 4.90 3.45
C PRO A 224 24.26 5.83 3.40
N ILE A 225 23.07 5.24 3.33
CA ILE A 225 21.78 5.92 3.36
C ILE A 225 21.08 5.46 4.64
N GLU A 226 20.88 6.40 5.57
CA GLU A 226 20.10 6.15 6.77
C GLU A 226 18.62 6.27 6.45
N VAL A 227 17.86 5.24 6.80
CA VAL A 227 16.41 5.20 6.67
C VAL A 227 15.81 5.14 8.06
N ASN A 228 15.13 6.20 8.46
CA ASN A 228 14.46 6.33 9.76
C ASN A 228 12.95 6.37 9.54
N MET A 229 12.23 5.45 10.17
CA MET A 229 10.78 5.25 10.02
C MET A 229 10.13 5.33 11.40
N GLU A 230 9.99 6.55 11.91
CA GLU A 230 9.43 6.81 13.25
C GLU A 230 8.01 6.26 13.36
N LYS A 231 7.21 6.40 12.31
CA LYS A 231 5.84 5.91 12.25
C LYS A 231 5.69 4.56 11.55
N GLY A 232 6.79 3.94 11.11
CA GLY A 232 6.78 2.78 10.23
C GLY A 232 6.55 3.19 8.79
N GLY A 233 6.47 2.23 7.88
CA GLY A 233 6.25 2.55 6.47
C GLY A 233 6.67 1.45 5.51
N LEU A 234 6.92 1.88 4.27
CA LEU A 234 7.25 1.02 3.14
C LEU A 234 8.67 1.33 2.68
N ALA A 235 9.46 0.28 2.43
CA ALA A 235 10.69 0.39 1.65
C ALA A 235 10.70 -0.68 0.55
N VAL A 236 11.26 -0.33 -0.61
CA VAL A 236 11.46 -1.22 -1.74
C VAL A 236 12.93 -1.17 -2.13
N LEU A 237 13.59 -2.33 -2.11
CA LEU A 237 15.03 -2.47 -2.30
C LEU A 237 15.32 -3.44 -3.45
N ASP A 238 16.40 -3.18 -4.18
CA ASP A 238 17.06 -4.21 -4.98
C ASP A 238 17.53 -5.34 -4.05
N ALA A 239 17.24 -6.59 -4.38
CA ALA A 239 17.59 -7.73 -3.52
C ALA A 239 19.10 -7.91 -3.29
N ARG A 240 19.93 -7.30 -4.14
CA ARG A 240 21.41 -7.29 -4.03
C ARG A 240 21.93 -6.16 -3.15
N LEU A 241 21.08 -5.23 -2.76
CA LEU A 241 21.46 -4.08 -1.96
C LEU A 241 21.82 -4.54 -0.55
N ALA A 242 23.00 -4.12 -0.09
CA ALA A 242 23.46 -4.43 1.25
C ALA A 242 22.76 -3.50 2.24
N PHE A 243 22.24 -4.08 3.32
CA PHE A 243 21.50 -3.35 4.34
C PHE A 243 21.82 -3.87 5.73
N LYS A 244 21.46 -3.07 6.72
CA LYS A 244 21.66 -3.34 8.13
C LYS A 244 20.49 -2.81 8.94
N ASN A 245 19.78 -3.69 9.64
CA ASN A 245 18.67 -3.30 10.50
C ASN A 245 19.21 -2.85 11.86
N LEU A 246 19.06 -1.57 12.20
CA LEU A 246 19.58 -0.99 13.44
C LEU A 246 18.58 -1.03 14.59
N LYS A 247 17.28 -0.84 14.29
CA LYS A 247 16.20 -0.84 15.29
C LYS A 247 14.90 -1.36 14.69
N GLY A 248 14.01 -1.86 15.55
CA GLY A 248 12.70 -2.35 15.18
C GLY A 248 12.76 -3.71 14.46
N PHE A 249 11.76 -3.95 13.62
CA PHE A 249 11.67 -5.12 12.76
C PHE A 249 10.96 -4.75 11.45
N ALA A 250 11.09 -5.60 10.46
CA ALA A 250 10.36 -5.46 9.21
C ALA A 250 9.82 -6.81 8.74
N ILE A 251 8.72 -6.75 8.00
CA ILE A 251 8.12 -7.88 7.31
C ILE A 251 8.56 -7.78 5.84
N TYR A 252 9.24 -8.81 5.36
CA TYR A 252 9.89 -8.85 4.06
C TYR A 252 9.08 -9.67 3.09
N PHE A 253 8.88 -9.11 1.91
CA PHE A 253 8.20 -9.72 0.78
C PHE A 253 9.15 -9.65 -0.41
N VAL A 254 9.80 -10.76 -0.76
CA VAL A 254 10.77 -10.78 -1.84
C VAL A 254 10.12 -11.34 -3.09
N PHE A 255 10.04 -10.49 -4.11
CA PHE A 255 9.51 -10.80 -5.42
C PHE A 255 10.66 -11.08 -6.37
N ALA A 256 10.58 -12.15 -7.14
CA ALA A 256 11.60 -12.50 -8.12
C ALA A 256 10.97 -12.81 -9.48
N THR A 257 11.79 -12.77 -10.53
CA THR A 257 11.34 -13.17 -11.87
C THR A 257 11.00 -14.66 -11.90
N LYS A 258 10.31 -15.09 -12.95
CA LYS A 258 9.90 -16.49 -13.09
C LYS A 258 11.11 -17.43 -13.11
N GLU A 259 12.14 -17.05 -13.85
CA GLU A 259 13.37 -17.81 -14.03
C GLU A 259 14.12 -17.96 -12.71
N GLU A 260 14.16 -16.89 -11.90
CA GLU A 260 14.81 -16.93 -10.59
C GLU A 260 14.04 -17.81 -9.60
N LEU A 261 12.69 -17.80 -9.65
CA LEU A 261 11.85 -18.60 -8.76
C LEU A 261 11.88 -20.10 -9.06
N GLU A 262 12.31 -20.53 -10.25
CA GLU A 262 12.49 -21.95 -10.58
C GLU A 262 13.52 -22.62 -9.68
N ASP A 263 14.55 -21.86 -9.27
CA ASP A 263 15.62 -22.33 -8.40
C ASP A 263 15.32 -22.10 -6.90
N TRP A 264 14.29 -21.32 -6.57
CA TRP A 264 13.96 -21.00 -5.19
C TRP A 264 13.07 -22.07 -4.55
N PRO A 265 13.34 -22.47 -3.29
CA PRO A 265 12.44 -23.34 -2.56
C PRO A 265 11.10 -22.65 -2.37
N LYS A 266 10.01 -23.39 -2.56
CA LYS A 266 8.66 -22.89 -2.30
C LYS A 266 8.44 -22.72 -0.81
N LYS A 267 7.81 -21.63 -0.39
CA LYS A 267 7.35 -21.49 1.00
C LYS A 267 6.22 -22.48 1.26
N ILE A 268 6.39 -23.35 2.25
CA ILE A 268 5.43 -24.41 2.58
C ILE A 268 4.43 -23.89 3.62
N PHE A 269 3.18 -23.74 3.22
CA PHE A 269 2.06 -23.41 4.10
C PHE A 269 1.42 -24.69 4.67
N PRO A 270 0.79 -24.62 5.87
CA PRO A 270 -0.05 -25.70 6.35
C PRO A 270 -1.22 -25.93 5.38
N ALA A 271 -1.66 -27.18 5.22
CA ALA A 271 -2.84 -27.48 4.42
C ALA A 271 -4.14 -27.15 5.14
N GLY A 272 -5.18 -26.91 4.35
CA GLY A 272 -6.54 -26.69 4.84
C GLY A 272 -6.85 -25.24 5.18
N GLN A 273 -8.03 -25.01 5.78
CA GLN A 273 -8.56 -23.68 6.10
C GLN A 273 -8.76 -22.74 4.89
N GLY A 274 -8.79 -23.28 3.68
CA GLY A 274 -8.99 -22.49 2.47
C GLY A 274 -7.78 -21.68 2.02
N LEU A 275 -6.59 -21.99 2.54
CA LEU A 275 -5.37 -21.24 2.24
C LEU A 275 -4.96 -21.41 0.77
N GLU A 276 -5.20 -22.58 0.19
CA GLU A 276 -4.93 -22.87 -1.21
C GLU A 276 -5.81 -22.01 -2.13
N GLN A 277 -7.12 -21.97 -1.88
CA GLN A 277 -8.05 -21.14 -2.65
C GLN A 277 -7.72 -19.65 -2.50
N LYS A 278 -7.32 -19.23 -1.29
CA LYS A 278 -6.92 -17.85 -1.03
C LYS A 278 -5.66 -17.48 -1.79
N ALA A 279 -4.60 -18.28 -1.71
CA ALA A 279 -3.38 -18.05 -2.47
C ALA A 279 -3.65 -18.02 -3.98
N LEU A 280 -4.54 -18.88 -4.49
CA LEU A 280 -4.95 -18.85 -5.90
C LEU A 280 -5.57 -17.49 -6.27
N GLN A 281 -6.45 -16.93 -5.43
CA GLN A 281 -7.10 -15.63 -5.66
C GLN A 281 -6.15 -14.43 -5.57
N MET A 282 -5.01 -14.57 -4.89
CA MET A 282 -3.99 -13.52 -4.80
C MET A 282 -3.16 -13.39 -6.08
N ASN A 283 -3.21 -14.38 -6.98
CA ASN A 283 -2.52 -14.29 -8.27
C ASN A 283 -3.21 -13.30 -9.21
N SER A 284 -2.42 -12.63 -10.02
CA SER A 284 -2.86 -11.78 -11.12
C SER A 284 -2.07 -12.12 -12.39
N SER A 285 -2.34 -11.42 -13.49
CA SER A 285 -1.61 -11.62 -14.75
C SER A 285 -0.12 -11.24 -14.67
N THR A 286 0.26 -10.40 -13.71
CA THR A 286 1.63 -9.84 -13.57
C THR A 286 2.32 -10.22 -12.26
N ILE A 287 1.58 -10.65 -11.24
CA ILE A 287 2.11 -11.01 -9.93
C ILE A 287 1.55 -12.36 -9.51
N GLY A 288 2.43 -13.28 -9.11
CA GLY A 288 2.05 -14.58 -8.55
C GLY A 288 2.67 -14.91 -7.20
N LEU A 289 2.47 -16.15 -6.75
CA LEU A 289 2.99 -16.67 -5.47
C LEU A 289 3.82 -17.95 -5.70
N ASN A 290 4.98 -18.05 -5.07
CA ASN A 290 5.81 -19.26 -5.08
C ASN A 290 5.60 -20.10 -3.81
N PHE A 291 4.35 -20.48 -3.56
CA PHE A 291 3.96 -21.23 -2.37
C PHE A 291 3.66 -22.69 -2.72
N ALA A 292 3.83 -23.56 -1.74
CA ALA A 292 3.32 -24.92 -1.75
C ALA A 292 2.61 -25.20 -0.43
N PHE A 293 1.78 -26.23 -0.42
CA PHE A 293 0.96 -26.59 0.72
C PHE A 293 1.31 -28.02 1.13
N LYS A 294 1.36 -28.29 2.43
CA LYS A 294 1.61 -29.65 2.93
C LYS A 294 0.56 -30.60 2.35
N ASN A 295 0.97 -31.76 1.85
CA ASN A 295 0.01 -32.79 1.49
C ASN A 295 -0.64 -33.29 2.79
N ASN A 296 -1.97 -33.33 2.83
CA ASN A 296 -2.72 -33.98 3.91
C ASN A 296 -2.48 -35.49 3.90
#